data_AF-A0A011U0F2-F1
#
_entry.id   AF-A0A011U0F2-F1
#
_cell.length_a   1.000
_cell.length_b   1.000
_cell.length_c   1.000
_cell.angle_alpha   90.00
_cell.angle_beta   90.00
_cell.angle_gamma   90.00
#
_symmetry.space_group_name_H-M   'P 1'
#
loop_
_entity.id
_entity.type
_entity.pdbx_description
1 polymer ?
#
loop_
_entity_poly.entity_id
_entity_poly.type
_entity_poly.pdbx_seq_one_letter_code
_entity_poly.pdbx_strand_id
1 'polypeptide(L)'
;MSEDGARDDGRQQRQELGSFLRRQRERLDRTAYGLPPAGRGRAVGLRREEVSYLSGVSVTWYTWLEQGRDINPSRQVLDAVATTLRLTDAEHDYVLSLVGLAPRPATRADAVDIAPAQVQRFLDALDEHPAYALAPDWGIAGWNKAYERLYPGVATTAGENRNLLWLVFMFRRRFG
;
A
#
# COMPACT_ATOMS: atom_id res chain seq x y z
N MET A 1 -24.52 -6.43 13.73
CA MET A 1 -24.23 -5.60 12.54
C MET A 1 -25.03 -6.21 11.41
N SER A 2 -26.11 -5.57 10.97
CA SER A 2 -27.09 -6.13 10.02
C SER A 2 -26.57 -6.09 8.58
N GLU A 3 -26.96 -7.05 7.74
CA GLU A 3 -26.53 -7.15 6.32
C GLU A 3 -26.83 -5.89 5.49
N ASP A 4 -27.86 -5.13 5.84
CA ASP A 4 -28.20 -3.86 5.18
C ASP A 4 -27.18 -2.75 5.45
N GLY A 5 -26.54 -2.73 6.63
CA GLY A 5 -25.52 -1.73 6.97
C GLY A 5 -24.26 -1.90 6.11
N ALA A 6 -23.79 -3.13 5.92
CA ALA A 6 -22.61 -3.41 5.09
C ALA A 6 -22.83 -3.08 3.60
N ARG A 7 -24.08 -3.25 3.11
CA ARG A 7 -24.44 -2.91 1.73
C ARG A 7 -24.51 -1.40 1.51
N ASP A 8 -24.95 -0.65 2.51
CA ASP A 8 -24.99 0.81 2.46
C ASP A 8 -23.57 1.41 2.54
N ASP A 9 -22.72 0.87 3.42
CA ASP A 9 -21.30 1.24 3.53
C ASP A 9 -20.56 1.06 2.19
N GLY A 10 -20.73 -0.10 1.54
CA GLY A 10 -20.12 -0.35 0.24
C GLY A 10 -20.63 0.59 -0.87
N ARG A 11 -21.91 0.99 -0.82
CA ARG A 11 -22.45 1.98 -1.76
C ARG A 11 -21.85 3.36 -1.51
N GLN A 12 -21.74 3.76 -0.25
CA GLN A 12 -21.16 5.05 0.13
C GLN A 12 -19.69 5.14 -0.31
N GLN A 13 -18.90 4.09 -0.07
CA GLN A 13 -17.50 4.01 -0.49
C GLN A 13 -17.34 4.15 -2.02
N ARG A 14 -18.21 3.51 -2.81
CA ARG A 14 -18.17 3.65 -4.28
C ARG A 14 -18.52 5.05 -4.75
N GLN A 15 -19.50 5.70 -4.13
CA GLN A 15 -19.86 7.09 -4.44
C GLN A 15 -18.72 8.05 -4.07
N GLU A 16 -18.06 7.80 -2.95
CA GLU A 16 -16.91 8.56 -2.49
C GLU A 16 -15.71 8.41 -3.43
N LEU A 17 -15.41 7.18 -3.88
CA LEU A 17 -14.40 6.91 -4.89
C LEU A 17 -14.70 7.69 -6.18
N GLY A 18 -15.91 7.57 -6.71
CA GLY A 18 -16.29 8.23 -7.95
C GLY A 18 -16.19 9.76 -7.85
N SER A 19 -16.64 10.33 -6.74
CA SER A 19 -16.57 11.77 -6.47
C SER A 19 -15.12 12.25 -6.31
N PHE A 20 -14.25 11.45 -5.68
CA PHE A 20 -12.83 11.75 -5.55
C PHE A 20 -12.14 11.78 -6.92
N LEU A 21 -12.29 10.73 -7.73
CA LEU A 21 -11.67 10.63 -9.05
C LEU A 21 -12.13 11.77 -9.98
N ARG A 22 -13.43 12.12 -9.92
CA ARG A 22 -13.98 13.24 -10.68
C ARG A 22 -13.33 14.57 -10.31
N ARG A 23 -13.20 14.87 -9.02
CA ARG A 23 -12.56 16.11 -8.54
C ARG A 23 -11.10 16.20 -8.97
N GLN A 24 -10.36 15.10 -8.90
CA GLN A 24 -8.96 15.06 -9.33
C GLN A 24 -8.87 15.32 -10.84
N ARG A 25 -9.67 14.62 -11.65
CA ARG A 25 -9.73 14.83 -13.10
C ARG A 25 -10.04 16.28 -13.48
N GLU A 26 -11.03 16.89 -12.82
CA GLU A 26 -11.48 18.26 -13.11
C GLU A 26 -10.44 19.34 -12.74
N ARG A 27 -9.48 19.03 -11.86
CA ARG A 27 -8.40 19.93 -11.43
C ARG A 27 -7.16 19.91 -12.34
N LEU A 28 -7.02 18.91 -13.19
CA LEU A 28 -5.80 18.72 -13.99
C LEU A 28 -5.70 19.69 -15.16
N ASP A 29 -4.49 20.15 -15.46
CA ASP A 29 -4.24 20.97 -16.63
C ASP A 29 -3.98 20.07 -17.85
N ARG A 30 -4.87 20.14 -18.86
CA ARG A 30 -4.71 19.44 -20.15
C ARG A 30 -3.36 19.71 -20.80
N THR A 31 -2.84 20.93 -20.70
CA THR A 31 -1.55 21.28 -21.32
C THR A 31 -0.37 20.57 -20.67
N ALA A 32 -0.48 20.19 -19.39
CA ALA A 32 0.52 19.39 -18.69
C ALA A 32 0.63 17.93 -19.22
N TYR A 33 -0.33 17.51 -20.05
CA TYR A 33 -0.36 16.23 -20.76
C TYR A 33 -0.09 16.39 -22.26
N GLY A 34 0.35 17.57 -22.71
CA GLY A 34 0.57 17.85 -24.14
C GLY A 34 -0.72 18.00 -24.94
N LEU A 35 -1.87 18.15 -24.27
CA LEU A 35 -3.17 18.29 -24.92
C LEU A 35 -3.49 19.79 -25.15
N PRO A 36 -4.22 20.13 -26.23
CA PRO A 36 -4.64 21.50 -26.46
C PRO A 36 -5.52 22.04 -25.32
N PRO A 37 -5.42 23.35 -24.99
CA PRO A 37 -6.30 23.97 -24.02
C PRO A 37 -7.77 23.88 -24.45
N ALA A 38 -8.68 23.90 -23.48
CA ALA A 38 -10.10 23.83 -23.75
C ALA A 38 -10.63 25.17 -24.29
N GLY A 39 -10.66 25.35 -25.61
CA GLY A 39 -11.28 26.53 -26.25
C GLY A 39 -10.73 27.87 -25.76
N ARG A 40 -11.42 28.99 -26.03
CA ARG A 40 -11.00 30.33 -25.59
C ARG A 40 -11.01 30.43 -24.06
N GLY A 41 -9.85 30.18 -23.44
CA GLY A 41 -9.42 30.91 -22.25
C GLY A 41 -9.41 30.20 -20.90
N ARG A 42 -9.47 28.87 -20.79
CA ARG A 42 -9.14 28.16 -19.53
C ARG A 42 -8.70 26.71 -19.78
N ALA A 43 -7.70 26.24 -19.03
CA ALA A 43 -7.50 24.82 -18.85
C ALA A 43 -8.69 24.29 -18.03
N VAL A 44 -9.63 23.65 -18.72
CA VAL A 44 -10.65 22.81 -18.08
C VAL A 44 -10.00 21.44 -17.90
N GLY A 45 -10.25 20.79 -16.76
CA GLY A 45 -9.81 19.44 -16.43
C GLY A 45 -9.80 18.43 -17.59
N LEU A 46 -9.09 17.31 -17.40
CA LEU A 46 -9.11 16.24 -18.39
C LEU A 46 -10.55 15.77 -18.66
N ARG A 47 -10.87 15.44 -19.90
CA ARG A 47 -12.10 14.75 -20.26
C ARG A 47 -11.98 13.27 -19.91
N ARG A 48 -13.11 12.58 -19.74
CA ARG A 48 -13.12 11.12 -19.50
C ARG A 48 -12.40 10.35 -20.60
N GLU A 49 -12.61 10.76 -21.85
CA GLU A 49 -11.95 10.18 -23.02
C GLU A 49 -10.42 10.37 -22.98
N GLU A 50 -9.97 11.50 -22.46
CA GLU A 50 -8.53 11.79 -22.32
C GLU A 50 -7.91 10.93 -21.22
N VAL A 51 -8.57 10.81 -20.06
CA VAL A 51 -8.12 9.90 -19.00
C VAL A 51 -8.11 8.46 -19.51
N SER A 52 -9.12 8.05 -20.26
CA SER A 52 -9.19 6.73 -20.86
C SER A 52 -8.00 6.47 -21.79
N TYR A 53 -7.72 7.40 -22.71
CA TYR A 53 -6.59 7.30 -23.62
C TYR A 53 -5.25 7.23 -22.88
N LEU A 54 -5.04 8.09 -21.87
CA LEU A 54 -3.80 8.17 -21.11
C LEU A 54 -3.57 6.98 -20.17
N SER A 55 -4.64 6.40 -19.61
CA SER A 55 -4.56 5.29 -18.65
C SER A 55 -4.65 3.90 -19.30
N GLY A 56 -5.10 3.81 -20.55
CA GLY A 56 -5.41 2.53 -21.21
C GLY A 56 -6.68 1.85 -20.68
N VAL A 57 -7.45 2.51 -19.80
CA VAL A 57 -8.74 2.03 -19.29
C VAL A 57 -9.84 2.52 -20.21
N SER A 58 -10.85 1.69 -20.52
CA SER A 58 -11.92 2.12 -21.43
C SER A 58 -12.75 3.27 -20.87
N VAL A 59 -13.28 4.13 -21.75
CA VAL A 59 -14.12 5.29 -21.37
C VAL A 59 -15.33 4.85 -20.56
N THR A 60 -15.96 3.74 -20.93
CA THR A 60 -17.11 3.16 -20.23
C THR A 60 -16.73 2.73 -18.81
N TRP A 61 -15.59 2.05 -18.64
CA TRP A 61 -15.09 1.64 -17.32
C TRP A 61 -14.79 2.85 -16.43
N TYR A 62 -14.09 3.86 -16.96
CA TYR A 62 -13.79 5.07 -16.20
C TYR A 62 -15.07 5.84 -15.83
N THR A 63 -16.06 5.87 -16.73
CA THR A 63 -17.37 6.49 -16.45
C THR A 63 -18.10 5.77 -15.33
N TRP A 64 -18.06 4.43 -15.28
CA TRP A 64 -18.68 3.65 -14.21
C TRP A 64 -17.98 3.86 -12.86
N LEU A 65 -16.66 4.01 -12.86
CA LEU A 65 -15.90 4.40 -11.66
C LEU A 65 -16.37 5.75 -11.12
N GLU A 66 -16.43 6.79 -11.95
CA GLU A 66 -16.93 8.10 -11.52
C GLU A 66 -18.39 8.11 -11.06
N GLN A 67 -19.22 7.20 -11.59
CA GLN A 67 -20.62 7.05 -11.21
C GLN A 67 -20.82 6.25 -9.91
N GLY A 68 -19.76 5.63 -9.36
CA GLY A 68 -19.88 4.75 -8.20
C GLY A 68 -20.75 3.52 -8.48
N ARG A 69 -20.75 3.03 -9.72
CA ARG A 69 -21.49 1.79 -10.06
C ARG A 69 -20.91 0.61 -9.31
N ASP A 70 -21.75 -0.40 -9.09
CA ASP A 70 -21.33 -1.64 -8.46
C ASP A 70 -20.48 -2.48 -9.42
N ILE A 71 -19.20 -2.13 -9.49
CA ILE A 71 -18.16 -2.78 -10.28
C ILE A 71 -16.96 -3.07 -9.37
N ASN A 72 -16.19 -4.09 -9.72
CA ASN A 72 -14.99 -4.47 -8.98
C ASN A 72 -13.74 -4.14 -9.81
N PRO A 73 -13.20 -2.91 -9.74
CA PRO A 73 -11.99 -2.55 -10.46
C PRO A 73 -10.79 -3.33 -9.91
N SER A 74 -9.92 -3.82 -10.79
CA SER A 74 -8.66 -4.42 -10.36
C SER A 74 -7.70 -3.35 -9.84
N ARG A 75 -6.74 -3.75 -9.00
CA ARG A 75 -5.62 -2.90 -8.59
C ARG A 75 -4.95 -2.23 -9.79
N GLN A 76 -4.64 -3.00 -10.84
CA GLN A 76 -3.99 -2.49 -12.04
C GLN A 76 -4.77 -1.34 -12.70
N VAL A 77 -6.10 -1.41 -12.74
CA VAL A 77 -6.95 -0.33 -13.27
C VAL A 77 -6.83 0.92 -12.40
N LEU A 78 -6.86 0.77 -11.08
CA LEU A 78 -6.74 1.88 -10.14
C LEU A 78 -5.34 2.49 -10.17
N ASP A 79 -4.28 1.69 -10.25
CA ASP A 79 -2.89 2.15 -10.36
C ASP A 79 -2.69 2.97 -11.65
N ALA A 80 -3.24 2.50 -12.78
CA ALA A 80 -3.17 3.20 -14.06
C ALA A 80 -3.93 4.54 -14.04
N VAL A 81 -5.12 4.55 -13.43
CA VAL A 81 -5.90 5.79 -13.24
C VAL A 81 -5.18 6.74 -12.28
N ALA A 82 -4.60 6.23 -11.19
CA ALA A 82 -3.86 7.04 -10.21
C ALA A 82 -2.64 7.70 -10.83
N THR A 83 -1.87 6.94 -11.61
CA THR A 83 -0.73 7.45 -12.39
C THR A 83 -1.17 8.53 -13.37
N THR A 84 -2.26 8.27 -14.11
CA THR A 84 -2.81 9.23 -15.08
C THR A 84 -3.28 10.52 -14.41
N LEU A 85 -3.95 10.41 -13.26
CA LEU A 85 -4.45 11.55 -12.50
C LEU A 85 -3.37 12.23 -11.64
N ARG A 86 -2.13 11.72 -11.66
CA ARG A 86 -1.00 12.22 -10.85
C ARG A 86 -1.35 12.29 -9.36
N LEU A 87 -2.02 11.27 -8.85
CA LEU A 87 -2.33 11.16 -7.42
C LEU A 87 -1.03 11.06 -6.61
N THR A 88 -1.02 11.69 -5.44
CA THR A 88 0.02 11.44 -4.43
C THR A 88 -0.12 10.04 -3.86
N ASP A 89 0.92 9.53 -3.20
CA ASP A 89 0.90 8.20 -2.57
C ASP A 89 -0.27 8.08 -1.57
N ALA A 90 -0.50 9.11 -0.75
CA ALA A 90 -1.60 9.14 0.21
C ALA A 90 -2.99 9.13 -0.45
N GLU A 91 -3.14 9.83 -1.58
CA GLU A 91 -4.38 9.82 -2.37
C GLU A 91 -4.61 8.48 -3.06
N HIS A 92 -3.54 7.83 -3.52
CA HIS A 92 -3.60 6.50 -4.10
C HIS A 92 -4.00 5.45 -3.06
N ASP A 93 -3.37 5.47 -1.88
CA ASP A 93 -3.73 4.60 -0.75
C ASP A 93 -5.18 4.82 -0.32
N TYR A 94 -5.63 6.07 -0.31
CA TYR A 94 -7.02 6.40 -0.04
C TYR A 94 -7.97 5.75 -1.07
N VAL A 95 -7.68 5.89 -2.37
CA VAL A 95 -8.45 5.22 -3.44
C VAL A 95 -8.51 3.71 -3.26
N LEU A 96 -7.38 3.08 -2.95
CA LEU A 96 -7.31 1.64 -2.71
C LEU A 96 -8.08 1.23 -1.45
N SER A 97 -8.10 2.07 -0.41
CA SER A 97 -8.83 1.79 0.84
C SER A 97 -10.34 1.72 0.62
N LEU A 98 -10.88 2.56 -0.28
CA LEU A 98 -12.31 2.61 -0.61
C LEU A 98 -12.81 1.36 -1.33
N VAL A 99 -11.91 0.53 -1.88
CA VAL A 99 -12.25 -0.73 -2.57
C VAL A 99 -11.70 -1.97 -1.85
N GLY A 100 -11.19 -1.81 -0.63
CA GLY A 100 -10.61 -2.92 0.14
C GLY A 100 -9.30 -3.47 -0.44
N LEU A 101 -8.62 -2.69 -1.29
CA LEU A 101 -7.32 -3.02 -1.87
C LEU A 101 -6.17 -2.23 -1.24
N ALA A 102 -6.38 -1.41 -0.22
CA ALA A 102 -5.25 -0.75 0.44
C ALA A 102 -4.26 -1.82 0.95
N PRO A 103 -2.93 -1.63 0.76
CA PRO A 103 -1.98 -2.36 1.57
C PRO A 103 -2.44 -2.19 3.00
N ARG A 104 -2.72 -3.29 3.72
CA ARG A 104 -3.04 -3.20 5.14
C ARG A 104 -1.92 -2.36 5.74
N PRO A 105 -2.20 -1.18 6.32
CA PRO A 105 -1.14 -0.39 6.92
C PRO A 105 -0.41 -1.36 7.83
N ALA A 106 0.92 -1.47 7.67
CA ALA A 106 1.73 -2.19 8.63
C ALA A 106 1.34 -1.58 9.96
N THR A 107 0.51 -2.30 10.72
CA THR A 107 -0.10 -1.80 11.94
C THR A 107 1.09 -1.35 12.75
N ARG A 108 1.18 -0.02 12.96
CA ARG A 108 2.23 0.70 13.69
C ARG A 108 2.97 -0.29 14.56
N ALA A 109 4.17 -0.71 14.13
CA ALA A 109 4.98 -1.77 14.74
C ALA A 109 4.57 -2.08 16.18
N ASP A 110 3.51 -2.88 16.35
CA ASP A 110 3.15 -3.41 17.64
C ASP A 110 4.26 -4.42 17.85
N ALA A 111 5.13 -4.11 18.81
CA ALA A 111 6.34 -4.81 19.18
C ALA A 111 6.45 -6.18 18.49
N VAL A 112 7.30 -6.27 17.45
CA VAL A 112 7.56 -7.46 16.62
C VAL A 112 6.85 -8.68 17.19
N ASP A 113 5.72 -9.08 16.57
CA ASP A 113 4.90 -10.19 17.05
C ASP A 113 5.81 -11.35 17.48
N ILE A 114 5.94 -11.53 18.80
CA ILE A 114 6.88 -12.50 19.36
C ILE A 114 6.53 -13.85 18.74
N ALA A 115 7.54 -14.56 18.23
CA ALA A 115 7.34 -15.85 17.59
C ALA A 115 6.48 -16.74 18.51
N PRO A 116 5.41 -17.38 17.98
CA PRO A 116 4.59 -18.28 18.79
C PRO A 116 5.46 -19.30 19.51
N ALA A 117 5.10 -19.69 20.74
CA ALA A 117 5.95 -20.54 21.59
C ALA A 117 6.40 -21.85 20.91
N GLN A 118 5.58 -22.39 20.00
CA GLN A 118 5.94 -23.56 19.19
C GLN A 118 7.07 -23.30 18.19
N VAL A 119 7.10 -22.11 17.59
CA VAL A 119 8.17 -21.67 16.69
C VAL A 119 9.45 -21.45 17.51
N GLN A 120 9.36 -20.81 18.68
CA GLN A 120 10.53 -20.63 19.54
C GLN A 120 11.15 -21.98 19.96
N ARG A 121 10.31 -22.96 20.37
CA ARG A 121 10.80 -24.33 20.67
C ARG A 121 11.49 -25.00 19.50
N PHE A 122 10.99 -24.79 18.28
CA PHE A 122 11.62 -25.31 17.07
C PHE A 122 12.97 -24.64 16.81
N LEU A 123 13.08 -23.32 16.98
CA LEU A 123 14.36 -22.60 16.86
C LEU A 123 15.39 -23.07 17.90
N ASP A 124 14.95 -23.28 19.14
CA ASP A 124 15.80 -23.75 20.23
C ASP A 124 16.31 -25.19 20.02
N ALA A 125 15.56 -26.01 19.27
CA ALA A 125 15.98 -27.37 18.90
C ALA A 125 17.11 -27.41 17.86
N LEU A 126 17.41 -26.28 17.20
CA LEU A 126 18.53 -26.11 16.27
C LEU A 126 19.76 -25.55 17.01
N ASP A 127 20.02 -25.97 18.24
CA ASP A 127 20.97 -25.38 19.20
C ASP A 127 22.40 -25.11 18.68
N GLU A 128 22.91 -25.95 17.78
CA GLU A 128 24.22 -25.80 17.13
C GLU A 128 24.20 -24.91 15.87
N HIS A 129 23.01 -24.59 15.34
CA HIS A 129 22.84 -23.88 14.08
C HIS A 129 22.11 -22.55 14.28
N PRO A 130 22.71 -21.39 13.92
CA PRO A 130 22.05 -20.10 14.01
C PRO A 130 20.70 -20.09 13.29
N ALA A 131 19.62 -19.82 14.02
CA ALA A 131 18.26 -19.79 13.49
C ALA A 131 17.45 -18.63 14.09
N TYR A 132 16.56 -18.07 13.27
CA TYR A 132 15.68 -16.97 13.64
C TYR A 132 14.38 -17.01 12.84
N ALA A 133 13.34 -16.36 13.36
CA ALA A 133 12.05 -16.17 12.70
C ALA A 133 11.86 -14.71 12.32
N LEU A 134 11.21 -14.47 11.18
CA LEU A 134 10.87 -13.14 10.69
C LEU A 134 9.35 -12.93 10.70
N ALA A 135 8.95 -11.73 11.10
CA ALA A 135 7.62 -11.20 10.85
C ALA A 135 7.51 -10.68 9.40
N PRO A 136 6.29 -10.47 8.86
CA PRO A 136 6.09 -10.00 7.48
C PRO A 136 6.73 -8.65 7.14
N ASP A 137 7.00 -7.83 8.15
CA ASP A 137 7.69 -6.53 8.04
C ASP A 137 9.22 -6.64 8.14
N TRP A 138 9.77 -7.86 8.12
CA TRP A 138 11.19 -8.17 8.31
C TRP A 138 11.70 -7.95 9.74
N GLY A 139 10.82 -7.75 10.72
CA GLY A 139 11.17 -7.77 12.14
C GLY A 139 11.62 -9.16 12.61
N ILE A 140 12.67 -9.26 13.42
CA ILE A 140 13.14 -10.54 13.97
C ILE A 140 12.29 -10.90 15.18
N ALA A 141 11.34 -11.82 14.97
CA ALA A 141 10.31 -12.25 15.90
C ALA A 141 10.78 -13.27 16.96
N GLY A 142 11.85 -14.00 16.67
CA GLY A 142 12.44 -14.98 17.58
C GLY A 142 13.79 -15.44 17.06
N TRP A 143 14.64 -15.93 17.96
CA TRP A 143 15.98 -16.43 17.62
C TRP A 143 16.44 -17.44 18.67
N ASN A 144 17.42 -18.28 18.29
CA ASN A 144 18.06 -19.20 19.22
C ASN A 144 19.40 -18.64 19.75
N LYS A 145 19.96 -19.30 20.77
CA LYS A 145 21.26 -18.88 21.36
C LYS A 145 22.42 -18.89 20.36
N ALA A 146 22.39 -19.76 19.34
CA ALA A 146 23.41 -19.78 18.29
C ALA A 146 23.37 -18.51 17.43
N TYR A 147 22.19 -18.00 17.13
CA TYR A 147 22.01 -16.73 16.43
C TYR A 147 22.47 -15.54 17.26
N GLU A 148 22.22 -15.54 18.57
CA GLU A 148 22.72 -14.48 19.46
C GLU A 148 24.25 -14.43 19.51
N ARG A 149 24.95 -15.57 19.40
CA ARG A 149 26.42 -15.57 19.27
C ARG A 149 26.90 -14.97 17.95
N LEU A 150 26.16 -15.19 16.86
CA LEU A 150 26.46 -14.60 15.55
C LEU A 150 26.17 -13.10 15.52
N TYR A 151 25.09 -12.67 16.19
CA TYR A 151 24.66 -11.28 16.23
C TYR A 151 24.19 -10.89 17.65
N PRO A 152 25.13 -10.56 18.57
CA PRO A 152 24.82 -10.28 19.98
C PRO A 152 23.86 -9.10 20.18
N GLY A 153 23.88 -8.15 19.24
CA GLY A 153 23.00 -6.99 19.27
C GLY A 153 21.51 -7.35 19.14
N VAL A 154 21.14 -8.56 18.70
CA VAL A 154 19.72 -8.95 18.57
C VAL A 154 18.98 -8.81 19.90
N ALA A 155 19.56 -9.27 21.01
CA ALA A 155 18.91 -9.28 22.32
C ALA A 155 18.77 -7.88 22.92
N THR A 156 19.74 -7.00 22.65
CA THR A 156 19.80 -5.64 23.21
C THR A 156 19.12 -4.58 22.35
N THR A 157 18.87 -4.86 21.07
CA THR A 157 18.18 -3.93 20.16
C THR A 157 16.69 -3.92 20.51
N ALA A 158 16.12 -2.72 20.69
CA ALA A 158 14.69 -2.52 20.90
C ALA A 158 13.88 -3.18 19.76
N GLY A 159 12.73 -3.79 20.08
CA GLY A 159 11.95 -4.57 19.10
C GLY A 159 11.66 -3.82 17.81
N GLU A 160 11.29 -2.55 17.91
CA GLU A 160 11.04 -1.63 16.78
C GLU A 160 12.24 -1.43 15.84
N ASN A 161 13.47 -1.61 16.35
CA ASN A 161 14.72 -1.45 15.60
C ASN A 161 15.33 -2.81 15.21
N ARG A 162 14.68 -3.92 15.55
CA ARG A 162 15.15 -5.28 15.29
C ARG A 162 14.65 -5.76 13.93
N ASN A 163 15.12 -5.13 12.85
CA ASN A 163 14.72 -5.41 11.48
C ASN A 163 15.89 -5.99 10.66
N LEU A 164 15.68 -7.14 10.00
CA LEU A 164 16.75 -7.83 9.26
C LEU A 164 17.30 -7.00 8.10
N LEU A 165 16.47 -6.26 7.36
CA LEU A 165 16.94 -5.43 6.26
C LEU A 165 17.82 -4.30 6.78
N TRP A 166 17.45 -3.71 7.91
CA TRP A 166 18.29 -2.72 8.57
C TRP A 166 19.65 -3.32 8.99
N LEU A 167 19.66 -4.54 9.54
CA LEU A 167 20.89 -5.26 9.85
C LEU A 167 21.76 -5.60 8.62
N VAL A 168 21.16 -5.91 7.49
CA VAL A 168 21.93 -6.26 6.28
C VAL A 168 22.51 -5.00 5.62
N PHE A 169 21.75 -3.91 5.57
CA PHE A 169 22.11 -2.75 4.76
C PHE A 169 22.71 -1.58 5.53
N MET A 170 22.36 -1.39 6.81
CA MET A 170 22.88 -0.27 7.62
C MET A 170 24.07 -0.66 8.49
N PHE A 171 24.35 -1.96 8.64
CA PHE A 171 25.50 -2.46 9.39
C PHE A 171 26.78 -2.37 8.57
N ARG A 172 27.29 -1.15 8.34
CA ARG A 172 28.67 -0.93 7.89
C ARG A 172 29.62 -1.33 9.02
N ARG A 173 30.32 -2.45 8.78
CA ARG A 173 31.39 -3.02 9.62
C ARG A 173 32.24 -1.96 10.35
N ARG A 174 32.21 -1.97 11.68
CA ARG A 174 33.39 -1.69 12.51
C ARG A 174 33.84 -3.01 13.12
N PHE A 175 34.51 -3.84 12.31
CA PHE A 175 35.41 -4.85 12.84
C PHE A 175 36.74 -4.15 13.07
N GLY A 176 37.13 -3.98 14.33
CA GLY A 176 38.46 -3.58 14.79
C GLY A 176 38.89 -4.56 15.85
#